data_AF-A0A401YA31-F1
#
_entry.id   AF-A0A401YA31-F1
#
_cell.length_a   1.000
_cell.length_b   1.000
_cell.length_c   1.000
_cell.angle_alpha   90.00
_cell.angle_beta   90.00
_cell.angle_gamma   90.00
#
_symmetry.space_group_name_H-M   'P 1'
#
loop_
_entity.id
_entity.type
_entity.pdbx_description
1 polymer ?
#
loop_
_entity_poly.entity_id
_entity_poly.type
_entity_poly.pdbx_seq_one_letter_code
_entity_poly.pdbx_strand_id
1 'polypeptide(L)'
;MTSISLPATGTGGAGGLGAMAGIEARRLVRHPVFLIGVLLAFGVTVLTFVTASEPADDPTIGDLLSWPVIPAFFIGLTSLVAMARLTRSTEAAVEAVGTAPGTEGRRTAALALACLLPCAVGAVWTAMMLAMVAAKPPAPQEWWFGTMPDWQVWSILVALGPVACLGGGLLGVLTGRWVTFPGAAAVVVVGLVALDLVGQIGSTGGASELRLWVPWAMFHSGTNTDGTADVGAGNPLFYLGYVLCLCAAAALFAIWHDKAARTRQLRTAIVAVVIAGLACLTLAMVTGPGEVRHSDPIPYKVST
;
A
#
# COMPACT_ATOMS: atom_id res chain seq x y z
N MET A 1 -43.53 36.34 0.33
CA MET A 1 -43.20 35.54 1.52
C MET A 1 -42.46 34.31 1.06
N THR A 2 -41.14 34.37 1.03
CA THR A 2 -40.26 33.26 0.66
C THR A 2 -40.07 32.36 1.89
N SER A 3 -40.63 31.15 1.85
CA SER A 3 -40.43 30.16 2.90
C SER A 3 -38.96 29.76 2.94
N ILE A 4 -38.26 30.15 4.00
CA ILE A 4 -36.94 29.63 4.33
C ILE A 4 -37.15 28.18 4.78
N SER A 5 -36.92 27.24 3.86
CA SER A 5 -36.84 25.82 4.19
C SER A 5 -35.56 25.60 5.01
N LEU A 6 -35.73 25.38 6.31
CA LEU A 6 -34.65 24.91 7.19
C LEU A 6 -34.15 23.55 6.67
N PRO A 7 -32.82 23.34 6.54
CA PRO A 7 -32.29 22.05 6.15
C PRO A 7 -32.65 21.01 7.22
N ALA A 8 -33.24 19.91 6.77
CA ALA A 8 -33.58 18.78 7.61
C ALA A 8 -32.33 18.28 8.36
N THR A 9 -32.40 18.27 9.70
CA THR A 9 -31.45 17.59 10.58
C THR A 9 -31.54 16.09 10.34
N GLY A 10 -30.84 15.60 9.31
CA GLY A 10 -30.74 14.20 8.97
C GLY A 10 -29.85 13.43 9.94
N THR A 11 -30.49 12.63 10.79
CA THR A 11 -30.03 11.33 11.32
C THR A 11 -28.50 11.12 11.40
N GLY A 12 -27.93 11.60 12.50
CA GLY A 12 -26.52 11.37 12.87
C GLY A 12 -26.22 9.90 13.16
N GLY A 13 -25.06 9.43 12.70
CA GLY A 13 -24.52 8.13 13.10
C GLY A 13 -23.58 7.56 12.04
N ALA A 14 -24.15 6.89 11.03
CA ALA A 14 -23.39 6.13 10.03
C ALA A 14 -23.58 6.62 8.58
N GLY A 15 -24.81 7.03 8.20
CA GLY A 15 -25.11 7.50 6.84
C GLY A 15 -24.33 8.76 6.45
N GLY A 16 -24.11 9.67 7.41
CA GLY A 16 -23.33 10.89 7.19
C GLY A 16 -21.83 10.63 6.95
N LEU A 17 -21.22 9.66 7.63
CA LEU A 17 -19.80 9.36 7.46
C LEU A 17 -19.52 8.71 6.09
N GLY A 18 -20.38 7.76 5.68
CA GLY A 18 -20.28 7.14 4.35
C GLY A 18 -20.44 8.16 3.22
N ALA A 19 -21.39 9.09 3.35
CA ALA A 19 -21.56 10.18 2.38
C ALA A 19 -20.32 11.09 2.30
N MET A 20 -19.73 11.47 3.45
CA MET A 20 -18.49 12.25 3.48
C MET A 20 -17.32 11.49 2.83
N ALA A 21 -17.15 10.20 3.16
CA ALA A 21 -16.12 9.36 2.56
C ALA A 21 -16.30 9.24 1.04
N GLY A 22 -17.55 9.11 0.57
CA GLY A 22 -17.86 9.07 -0.87
C GLY A 22 -17.52 10.38 -1.59
N ILE A 23 -17.72 11.54 -0.95
CA ILE A 23 -17.31 12.83 -1.49
C ILE A 23 -15.78 12.90 -1.59
N GLU A 24 -15.06 12.54 -0.54
CA GLU A 24 -13.59 12.56 -0.53
C GLU A 24 -12.99 11.55 -1.51
N ALA A 25 -13.56 10.35 -1.62
CA ALA A 25 -13.18 9.37 -2.64
C ALA A 25 -13.38 9.92 -4.05
N ARG A 26 -14.50 10.60 -4.32
CA ARG A 26 -14.75 11.24 -5.61
C ARG A 26 -13.77 12.39 -5.90
N ARG A 27 -13.35 13.14 -4.88
CA ARG A 27 -12.28 14.14 -5.01
C ARG A 27 -10.94 13.48 -5.32
N LEU A 28 -10.63 12.35 -4.67
CA LEU A 28 -9.41 11.58 -4.92
C LEU A 28 -9.36 11.00 -6.34
N VAL A 29 -10.44 10.41 -6.84
CA VAL A 29 -10.53 9.91 -8.24
C VAL A 29 -10.21 11.01 -9.25
N ARG A 30 -10.53 12.27 -8.95
CA ARG A 30 -10.29 13.40 -9.85
C ARG A 30 -8.95 14.10 -9.59
N HIS A 31 -8.19 13.65 -8.60
CA HIS A 31 -6.93 14.29 -8.24
C HIS A 31 -5.84 13.91 -9.26
N PRO A 32 -5.20 14.89 -9.93
CA PRO A 32 -4.31 14.60 -11.06
C PRO A 32 -3.10 13.75 -10.66
N VAL A 33 -2.53 13.97 -9.47
CA VAL A 33 -1.40 13.16 -8.97
C VAL A 33 -1.79 11.69 -8.80
N PHE A 34 -3.00 11.42 -8.31
CA PHE A 34 -3.48 10.05 -8.14
C PHE A 34 -3.72 9.39 -9.49
N LEU A 35 -4.39 10.09 -10.41
CA LEU A 35 -4.61 9.61 -11.78
C LEU A 35 -3.32 9.29 -12.52
N ILE A 36 -2.30 10.13 -12.40
CA ILE A 36 -0.96 9.87 -12.97
C ILE A 36 -0.37 8.59 -12.38
N GLY A 37 -0.45 8.40 -11.06
CA GLY A 37 0.02 7.17 -10.41
C GLY A 37 -0.69 5.91 -10.90
N VAL A 38 -2.01 5.97 -11.06
CA VAL A 38 -2.79 4.86 -11.63
C VAL A 38 -2.38 4.59 -13.08
N LEU A 39 -2.31 5.63 -13.92
CA LEU A 39 -1.90 5.49 -15.32
C LEU A 39 -0.50 4.91 -15.45
N LEU A 40 0.45 5.36 -14.63
CA LEU A 40 1.81 4.83 -14.63
C LEU A 40 1.86 3.38 -14.15
N ALA A 41 1.15 3.02 -13.08
CA ALA A 41 1.13 1.65 -12.57
C ALA A 41 0.63 0.66 -13.64
N PHE A 42 -0.54 0.93 -14.22
CA PHE A 42 -1.12 0.07 -15.24
C PHE A 42 -0.32 0.12 -16.56
N GLY A 43 0.10 1.33 -16.97
CA GLY A 43 0.87 1.52 -18.20
C GLY A 43 2.22 0.82 -18.18
N VAL A 44 2.98 0.94 -17.08
CA VAL A 44 4.25 0.22 -16.90
C VAL A 44 4.01 -1.28 -16.90
N THR A 45 3.02 -1.80 -16.17
CA THR A 45 2.73 -3.24 -16.17
C THR A 45 2.36 -3.77 -17.54
N VAL A 46 1.49 -3.07 -18.28
CA VAL A 46 1.11 -3.47 -19.65
C VAL A 46 2.31 -3.38 -20.60
N LEU A 47 3.11 -2.32 -20.50
CA LEU A 47 4.30 -2.16 -21.31
C LEU A 47 5.28 -3.32 -21.05
N THR A 48 5.61 -3.60 -19.79
CA THR A 48 6.49 -4.70 -19.40
C THR A 48 5.96 -6.03 -19.91
N PHE A 49 4.66 -6.30 -19.77
CA PHE A 49 4.05 -7.54 -20.27
C PHE A 49 4.16 -7.67 -21.80
N VAL A 50 3.93 -6.59 -22.54
CA VAL A 50 4.03 -6.59 -24.01
C VAL A 50 5.48 -6.69 -24.48
N THR A 51 6.42 -5.99 -23.84
CA THR A 51 7.84 -6.00 -24.25
C THR A 51 8.61 -7.22 -23.76
N ALA A 52 8.18 -7.87 -22.68
CA ALA A 52 8.73 -9.15 -22.25
C ALA A 52 8.40 -10.30 -23.23
N SER A 53 7.62 -10.02 -24.27
CA SER A 53 7.15 -10.99 -25.25
C SER A 53 8.02 -11.03 -26.52
N GLU A 54 9.33 -11.33 -26.47
CA GLU A 54 10.13 -11.79 -27.64
C GLU A 54 11.38 -12.60 -27.24
N PRO A 55 11.82 -13.62 -28.02
CA PRO A 55 11.35 -14.05 -29.35
C PRO A 55 10.36 -15.24 -29.35
N ALA A 56 9.76 -15.49 -30.52
CA ALA A 56 8.62 -16.36 -30.84
C ALA A 56 8.62 -17.83 -30.34
N ASP A 57 9.69 -18.30 -29.71
CA ASP A 57 9.88 -19.70 -29.33
C ASP A 57 9.60 -19.99 -27.84
N ASP A 58 9.38 -18.98 -26.99
CA ASP A 58 9.05 -19.20 -25.57
C ASP A 58 7.86 -18.33 -25.10
N PRO A 59 6.71 -18.93 -24.74
CA PRO A 59 5.51 -18.21 -24.31
C PRO A 59 5.53 -17.75 -22.83
N THR A 60 6.62 -17.97 -22.08
CA THR A 60 6.67 -17.74 -20.63
C THR A 60 7.06 -16.31 -20.23
N ILE A 61 6.53 -15.82 -19.10
CA ILE A 61 6.94 -14.54 -18.49
C ILE A 61 8.03 -14.82 -17.45
N GLY A 62 9.15 -14.11 -17.55
CA GLY A 62 10.18 -14.08 -16.50
C GLY A 62 10.08 -12.87 -15.58
N ASP A 63 10.56 -13.03 -14.35
CA ASP A 63 10.68 -11.99 -13.32
C ASP A 63 9.34 -11.38 -12.87
N LEU A 64 8.32 -12.21 -12.69
CA LEU A 64 7.03 -11.77 -12.15
C LEU A 64 7.12 -11.38 -10.66
N LEU A 65 8.10 -11.95 -9.94
CA LEU A 65 8.19 -11.75 -8.50
C LEU A 65 8.34 -10.27 -8.13
N SER A 66 9.01 -9.47 -8.96
CA SER A 66 9.29 -8.05 -8.73
C SER A 66 8.12 -7.12 -9.00
N TRP A 67 7.11 -7.57 -9.73
CA TRP A 67 6.02 -6.71 -10.20
C TRP A 67 5.12 -6.11 -9.11
N PRO A 68 4.85 -6.77 -7.95
CA PRO A 68 4.02 -6.19 -6.89
C PRO A 68 4.57 -4.87 -6.31
N VAL A 69 5.83 -4.52 -6.55
CA VAL A 69 6.37 -3.19 -6.17
C VAL A 69 5.74 -2.05 -6.99
N ILE A 70 5.28 -2.33 -8.22
CA ILE A 70 4.72 -1.35 -9.15
C ILE A 70 3.50 -0.62 -8.53
N PRO A 71 2.42 -1.30 -8.07
CA PRO A 71 1.28 -0.62 -7.46
C PRO A 71 1.67 0.09 -6.16
N ALA A 72 2.49 -0.53 -5.29
CA ALA A 72 2.99 0.09 -4.07
C ALA A 72 3.66 1.44 -4.35
N PHE A 73 4.56 1.47 -5.33
CA PHE A 73 5.32 2.66 -5.69
C PHE A 73 4.44 3.70 -6.38
N PHE A 74 3.80 3.35 -7.49
CA PHE A 74 3.10 4.33 -8.32
C PHE A 74 1.74 4.73 -7.74
N ILE A 75 0.93 3.79 -7.24
CA ILE A 75 -0.39 4.10 -6.66
C ILE A 75 -0.21 4.53 -5.20
N GLY A 76 0.57 3.79 -4.40
CA GLY A 76 0.76 4.10 -2.98
C GLY A 76 1.38 5.49 -2.75
N LEU A 77 2.53 5.80 -3.36
CA LEU A 77 3.19 7.10 -3.15
C LEU A 77 2.39 8.29 -3.70
N THR A 78 1.75 8.14 -4.86
CA THR A 78 0.90 9.22 -5.38
C THR A 78 -0.37 9.41 -4.56
N SER A 79 -0.94 8.34 -4.00
CA SER A 79 -2.06 8.40 -3.05
C SER A 79 -1.66 9.11 -1.77
N LEU A 80 -0.44 8.90 -1.26
CA LEU A 80 0.12 9.65 -0.14
C LEU A 80 0.09 11.15 -0.41
N VAL A 81 0.67 11.56 -1.54
CA VAL A 81 0.73 12.98 -1.93
C VAL A 81 -0.67 13.57 -2.12
N ALA A 82 -1.56 12.86 -2.81
CA ALA A 82 -2.93 13.30 -3.06
C ALA A 82 -3.71 13.45 -1.75
N MET A 83 -3.66 12.45 -0.85
CA MET A 83 -4.38 12.47 0.41
C MET A 83 -3.82 13.51 1.40
N ALA A 84 -2.51 13.73 1.43
CA ALA A 84 -1.93 14.82 2.23
C ALA A 84 -2.46 16.19 1.78
N ARG A 85 -2.55 16.42 0.46
CA ARG A 85 -3.09 17.66 -0.10
C ARG A 85 -4.59 17.81 0.15
N LEU A 86 -5.37 16.75 -0.05
CA LEU A 86 -6.81 16.76 0.21
C LEU A 86 -7.09 17.05 1.68
N THR A 87 -6.37 16.41 2.60
CA THR A 87 -6.50 16.61 4.05
C THR A 87 -6.32 18.09 4.42
N ARG A 88 -5.25 18.73 3.95
CA ARG A 88 -5.00 20.16 4.19
C ARG A 88 -6.02 21.07 3.52
N SER A 89 -6.45 20.74 2.29
CA SER A 89 -7.46 21.53 1.59
C SER A 89 -8.79 21.55 2.35
N THR A 90 -9.14 20.44 3.00
CA THR A 90 -10.34 20.33 3.82
C THR A 90 -10.22 21.19 5.09
N GLU A 91 -9.03 21.29 5.69
CA GLU A 91 -8.78 22.20 6.82
C GLU A 91 -8.89 23.67 6.42
N ALA A 92 -8.23 24.07 5.33
CA ALA A 92 -8.28 25.44 4.83
C ALA A 92 -9.72 25.87 4.48
N ALA A 93 -10.52 24.96 3.93
CA ALA A 93 -11.94 25.22 3.65
C ALA A 93 -12.76 25.42 4.93
N VAL A 94 -12.47 24.67 6.00
CA VAL A 94 -13.13 24.84 7.30
C VAL A 94 -12.81 26.21 7.90
N GLU A 95 -11.55 26.63 7.82
CA GLU A 95 -11.11 27.92 8.33
C GLU A 95 -11.78 29.09 7.59
N ALA A 96 -11.92 28.99 6.27
CA ALA A 96 -12.56 30.01 5.45
C ALA A 96 -14.08 30.16 5.67
N VAL A 97 -14.79 29.05 5.92
CA VAL A 97 -16.26 29.04 6.04
C VAL A 97 -16.72 29.19 7.51
N GLY A 98 -15.82 29.02 8.48
CA GLY A 98 -16.08 29.15 9.92
C GLY A 98 -17.01 28.07 10.50
N THR A 99 -17.68 27.30 9.65
CA THR A 99 -18.55 26.18 10.01
C THR A 99 -18.36 25.04 9.02
N ALA A 100 -18.04 23.85 9.52
CA ALA A 100 -17.97 22.64 8.70
C ALA A 100 -18.77 21.52 9.36
N PRO A 101 -19.44 20.66 8.57
CA PRO A 101 -20.16 19.53 9.13
C PRO A 101 -19.22 18.60 9.91
N GLY A 102 -19.60 18.30 11.16
CA GLY A 102 -18.92 17.33 12.01
C GLY A 102 -17.62 17.81 12.68
N THR A 103 -17.09 16.96 13.56
CA THR A 103 -15.80 17.18 14.22
C THR A 103 -14.64 16.91 13.26
N GLU A 104 -13.45 17.38 13.62
CA GLU A 104 -12.24 17.12 12.85
C GLU A 104 -11.97 15.61 12.71
N GLY A 105 -12.14 14.85 13.80
CA GLY A 105 -11.96 13.40 13.82
C GLY A 105 -12.91 12.67 12.88
N ARG A 106 -14.17 13.14 12.74
CA ARG A 106 -15.10 12.60 11.74
C ARG A 106 -14.65 12.87 10.31
N ARG A 107 -14.13 14.06 10.02
CA ARG A 107 -13.56 14.38 8.71
C ARG A 107 -12.31 13.56 8.42
N THR A 108 -11.44 13.34 9.41
CA THR A 108 -10.27 12.46 9.27
C THR A 108 -10.69 11.01 9.02
N ALA A 109 -11.71 10.51 9.72
CA ALA A 109 -12.25 9.19 9.47
C ALA A 109 -12.83 9.06 8.06
N ALA A 110 -13.51 10.09 7.55
CA ALA A 110 -14.00 10.11 6.17
C ALA A 110 -12.85 10.05 5.14
N LEU A 111 -11.78 10.82 5.35
CA LEU A 111 -10.57 10.77 4.53
C LEU A 111 -9.88 9.41 4.61
N ALA A 112 -9.77 8.81 5.80
CA ALA A 112 -9.21 7.48 5.97
C ALA A 112 -10.05 6.40 5.26
N LEU A 113 -11.39 6.51 5.29
CA LEU A 113 -12.27 5.63 4.53
C LEU A 113 -12.15 5.84 3.01
N ALA A 114 -11.89 7.07 2.56
CA ALA A 114 -11.62 7.33 1.15
C ALA A 114 -10.35 6.62 0.65
N CYS A 115 -9.40 6.27 1.54
CA CYS A 115 -8.24 5.43 1.21
C CYS A 115 -8.60 3.98 0.83
N LEU A 116 -9.85 3.55 1.00
CA LEU A 116 -10.33 2.29 0.41
C LEU A 116 -10.32 2.34 -1.12
N LEU A 117 -10.38 3.54 -1.73
CA LEU A 117 -10.25 3.68 -3.18
C LEU A 117 -8.87 3.23 -3.71
N PRO A 118 -7.72 3.77 -3.26
CA PRO A 118 -6.42 3.28 -3.72
C PRO A 118 -6.21 1.81 -3.39
N CYS A 119 -6.73 1.31 -2.25
CA CYS A 119 -6.77 -0.11 -1.94
C CYS A 119 -7.49 -0.93 -3.03
N ALA A 120 -8.70 -0.50 -3.43
CA ALA A 120 -9.47 -1.16 -4.48
C ALA A 120 -8.75 -1.10 -5.84
N VAL A 121 -8.12 0.02 -6.19
CA VAL A 121 -7.33 0.13 -7.43
C VAL A 121 -6.12 -0.80 -7.40
N GLY A 122 -5.43 -0.91 -6.26
CA GLY A 122 -4.36 -1.90 -6.06
C GLY A 122 -4.87 -3.34 -6.21
N ALA A 123 -6.06 -3.66 -5.69
CA ALA A 123 -6.67 -4.97 -5.88
C ALA A 123 -7.02 -5.27 -7.35
N VAL A 124 -7.52 -4.26 -8.09
CA VAL A 124 -7.76 -4.37 -9.54
C VAL A 124 -6.44 -4.60 -10.29
N TRP A 125 -5.37 -3.92 -9.90
CA TRP A 125 -4.04 -4.16 -10.46
C TRP A 125 -3.58 -5.60 -10.19
N THR A 126 -3.75 -6.12 -8.97
CA THR A 126 -3.43 -7.52 -8.63
C THR A 126 -4.24 -8.49 -9.47
N ALA A 127 -5.54 -8.24 -9.65
CA ALA A 127 -6.40 -9.07 -10.50
C ALA A 127 -5.95 -9.06 -11.97
N MET A 128 -5.52 -7.90 -12.48
CA MET A 128 -4.94 -7.78 -13.83
C MET A 128 -3.67 -8.62 -13.97
N MET A 129 -2.77 -8.58 -12.97
CA MET A 129 -1.56 -9.40 -12.98
C MET A 129 -1.91 -10.90 -13.02
N LEU A 130 -2.88 -11.34 -12.23
CA LEU A 130 -3.34 -12.74 -12.27
C LEU A 130 -3.95 -13.12 -13.62
N ALA A 131 -4.69 -12.20 -14.27
CA ALA A 131 -5.21 -12.42 -15.61
C ALA A 131 -4.09 -12.53 -16.66
N MET A 132 -3.01 -11.74 -16.51
CA MET A 132 -1.82 -11.83 -17.36
C MET A 132 -1.10 -13.18 -17.19
N VAL A 133 -0.95 -13.65 -15.95
CA VAL A 133 -0.39 -14.98 -15.61
C VAL A 133 -1.24 -16.11 -16.18
N ALA A 134 -2.57 -15.98 -16.16
CA ALA A 134 -3.46 -16.96 -16.77
C ALA A 134 -3.38 -16.97 -18.30
N ALA A 135 -3.12 -15.82 -18.92
CA ALA A 135 -2.98 -15.71 -20.37
C ALA A 135 -1.61 -16.21 -20.87
N LYS A 136 -0.55 -15.98 -20.10
CA LYS A 136 0.81 -16.45 -20.37
C LYS A 136 1.40 -17.05 -19.10
N PRO A 137 1.45 -18.39 -18.99
CA PRO A 137 1.92 -19.02 -17.78
C PRO A 137 3.39 -18.66 -17.50
N PRO A 138 3.76 -18.57 -16.22
CA PRO A 138 5.12 -18.27 -15.80
C PRO A 138 6.06 -19.44 -16.16
N ALA A 139 7.36 -19.16 -16.24
CA ALA A 139 8.34 -20.23 -16.42
C ALA A 139 8.28 -21.24 -15.24
N PRO A 140 8.52 -22.54 -15.45
CA PRO A 140 8.46 -23.54 -14.37
C PRO A 140 9.41 -23.27 -13.19
N GLN A 141 10.46 -22.50 -13.43
CA GLN A 141 11.46 -22.09 -12.44
C GLN A 141 11.02 -20.86 -11.62
N GLU A 142 9.89 -20.23 -11.97
CA GLU A 142 9.28 -19.13 -11.22
C GLU A 142 8.60 -19.64 -9.95
N TRP A 143 9.22 -19.40 -8.81
CA TRP A 143 8.80 -19.97 -7.54
C TRP A 143 7.44 -19.54 -7.01
N TRP A 144 6.89 -18.44 -7.52
CA TRP A 144 5.54 -17.99 -7.17
C TRP A 144 4.46 -19.00 -7.54
N PHE A 145 4.69 -19.83 -8.55
CA PHE A 145 3.66 -20.67 -9.12
C PHE A 145 4.12 -22.13 -9.12
N GLY A 146 3.65 -22.89 -8.13
CA GLY A 146 3.89 -24.33 -8.00
C GLY A 146 4.96 -24.73 -6.99
N THR A 147 5.88 -23.83 -6.61
CA THR A 147 6.91 -24.11 -5.58
C THR A 147 6.52 -23.55 -4.21
N MET A 148 6.05 -22.30 -4.15
CA MET A 148 5.55 -21.71 -2.91
C MET A 148 4.12 -22.17 -2.61
N PRO A 149 3.77 -22.39 -1.33
CA PRO A 149 2.38 -22.54 -0.93
C PRO A 149 1.56 -21.30 -1.30
N ASP A 150 0.34 -21.50 -1.85
CA ASP A 150 -0.54 -20.42 -2.30
C ASP A 150 -0.74 -19.31 -1.27
N TRP A 151 -0.87 -19.67 0.02
CA TRP A 151 -1.07 -18.69 1.09
C TRP A 151 0.10 -17.71 1.23
N GLN A 152 1.34 -18.13 0.91
CA GLN A 152 2.50 -17.25 0.94
C GLN A 152 2.42 -16.23 -0.19
N VAL A 153 2.13 -16.72 -1.40
CA VAL A 153 1.98 -15.92 -2.61
C VAL A 153 0.88 -14.88 -2.43
N TRP A 154 -0.29 -15.31 -1.96
CA TRP A 154 -1.41 -14.40 -1.67
C TRP A 154 -1.09 -13.38 -0.58
N SER A 155 -0.35 -13.78 0.46
CA SER A 155 0.05 -12.84 1.52
C SER A 155 0.95 -11.74 0.98
N ILE A 156 1.93 -12.09 0.13
CA ILE A 156 2.82 -11.13 -0.54
C ILE A 156 2.02 -10.22 -1.48
N LEU A 157 1.16 -10.81 -2.31
CA LEU A 157 0.34 -10.08 -3.27
C LEU A 157 -0.58 -9.05 -2.62
N VAL A 158 -1.26 -9.45 -1.55
CA VAL A 158 -2.17 -8.58 -0.82
C VAL A 158 -1.38 -7.50 -0.08
N ALA A 159 -0.24 -7.85 0.53
CA ALA A 159 0.61 -6.89 1.25
C ALA A 159 1.17 -5.80 0.32
N LEU A 160 1.79 -6.20 -0.79
CA LEU A 160 2.48 -5.28 -1.70
C LEU A 160 1.56 -4.65 -2.76
N GLY A 161 0.39 -5.23 -3.02
CA GLY A 161 -0.62 -4.63 -3.90
C GLY A 161 -1.59 -3.71 -3.15
N PRO A 162 -2.80 -4.21 -2.79
CA PRO A 162 -3.85 -3.39 -2.21
C PRO A 162 -3.48 -2.75 -0.86
N VAL A 163 -2.81 -3.49 0.04
CA VAL A 163 -2.51 -2.98 1.39
C VAL A 163 -1.43 -1.90 1.34
N ALA A 164 -0.40 -2.04 0.51
CA ALA A 164 0.56 -0.98 0.24
C ALA A 164 -0.10 0.29 -0.30
N CYS A 165 -1.05 0.16 -1.23
CA CYS A 165 -1.81 1.29 -1.77
C CYS A 165 -2.67 1.98 -0.69
N LEU A 166 -3.30 1.19 0.18
CA LEU A 166 -4.03 1.67 1.37
C LEU A 166 -3.10 2.45 2.31
N GLY A 167 -1.92 1.87 2.62
CA GLY A 167 -0.91 2.44 3.50
C GLY A 167 -0.42 3.80 3.00
N GLY A 168 -0.13 3.92 1.71
CA GLY A 168 0.23 5.20 1.09
C GLY A 168 -0.82 6.28 1.31
N GLY A 169 -2.09 5.99 1.01
CA GLY A 169 -3.20 6.93 1.26
C GLY A 169 -3.34 7.33 2.73
N LEU A 170 -3.32 6.35 3.65
CA LEU A 170 -3.46 6.59 5.10
C LEU A 170 -2.28 7.38 5.68
N LEU A 171 -1.07 7.10 5.23
CA LEU A 171 0.11 7.88 5.60
C LEU A 171 0.02 9.31 5.05
N GLY A 172 -0.61 9.51 3.89
CA GLY A 172 -0.94 10.82 3.35
C GLY A 172 -1.90 11.59 4.27
N VAL A 173 -2.96 10.94 4.76
CA VAL A 173 -3.88 11.54 5.73
C VAL A 173 -3.15 11.92 7.02
N LEU A 174 -2.33 11.02 7.57
CA LEU A 174 -1.53 11.28 8.77
C LEU A 174 -0.59 12.48 8.56
N THR A 175 0.12 12.50 7.44
CA THR A 175 1.05 13.58 7.07
C THR A 175 0.32 14.91 6.94
N GLY A 176 -0.85 14.91 6.29
CA GLY A 176 -1.68 16.09 6.12
C GLY A 176 -2.13 16.71 7.44
N ARG A 177 -2.38 15.89 8.47
CA ARG A 177 -2.78 16.34 9.81
C ARG A 177 -1.61 16.83 10.67
N TRP A 178 -0.51 16.09 10.69
CA TRP A 178 0.54 16.32 11.68
C TRP A 178 1.68 17.21 11.19
N VAL A 179 1.84 17.35 9.88
CA VAL A 179 2.98 18.07 9.30
C VAL A 179 2.45 19.23 8.48
N THR A 180 2.85 20.47 8.80
CA THR A 180 2.20 21.68 8.27
C THR A 180 2.94 22.35 7.11
N PHE A 181 4.22 22.02 6.86
CA PHE A 181 5.00 22.73 5.83
C PHE A 181 4.64 22.28 4.39
N PRO A 182 4.74 23.16 3.38
CA PRO A 182 4.28 22.88 2.00
C PRO A 182 4.88 21.62 1.35
N GLY A 183 6.13 21.29 1.67
CA GLY A 183 6.86 20.14 1.13
C GLY A 183 6.70 18.82 1.89
N ALA A 184 5.85 18.74 2.93
CA ALA A 184 5.84 17.58 3.83
C ALA A 184 5.59 16.25 3.14
N ALA A 185 4.64 16.20 2.21
CA ALA A 185 4.35 14.97 1.48
C ALA A 185 5.57 14.48 0.68
N ALA A 186 6.34 15.39 0.08
CA ALA A 186 7.55 15.04 -0.65
C ALA A 186 8.65 14.52 0.29
N VAL A 187 8.84 15.18 1.45
CA VAL A 187 9.80 14.72 2.47
C VAL A 187 9.43 13.34 3.00
N VAL A 188 8.14 13.08 3.26
CA VAL A 188 7.68 11.76 3.71
C VAL A 188 7.88 10.72 2.61
N VAL A 189 7.57 11.01 1.35
CA VAL A 189 7.84 10.10 0.22
C VAL A 189 9.33 9.77 0.11
N VAL A 190 10.21 10.78 0.12
CA VAL A 190 11.67 10.57 0.03
C VAL A 190 12.18 9.79 1.23
N GLY A 191 11.72 10.14 2.44
CA GLY A 191 12.09 9.45 3.66
C GLY A 191 11.66 7.99 3.65
N LEU A 192 10.46 7.70 3.13
CA LEU A 192 9.94 6.34 3.01
C LEU A 192 10.74 5.53 1.98
N VAL A 193 10.98 6.08 0.78
CA VAL A 193 11.83 5.44 -0.22
C VAL A 193 13.23 5.17 0.33
N ALA A 194 13.84 6.13 1.04
CA ALA A 194 15.14 5.93 1.67
C ALA A 194 15.09 4.85 2.77
N LEU A 195 14.02 4.82 3.58
CA LEU A 195 13.80 3.81 4.61
C LEU A 195 13.75 2.40 4.01
N ASP A 196 12.96 2.22 2.95
CA ASP A 196 12.84 0.96 2.24
C ASP A 196 14.18 0.57 1.60
N LEU A 197 14.88 1.49 0.93
CA LEU A 197 16.19 1.20 0.36
C LEU A 197 17.20 0.74 1.43
N VAL A 198 17.22 1.39 2.59
CA VAL A 198 18.11 1.02 3.71
C VAL A 198 17.73 -0.34 4.29
N GLY A 199 16.45 -0.61 4.51
CA GLY A 199 16.04 -1.89 5.09
C GLY A 199 16.21 -3.08 4.15
N GLN A 200 16.38 -2.84 2.85
CA GLN A 200 16.70 -3.88 1.87
C GLN A 200 18.20 -4.18 1.79
N ILE A 201 19.07 -3.43 2.47
CA ILE A 201 20.50 -3.73 2.54
C ILE A 201 20.68 -5.07 3.25
N GLY A 202 21.31 -6.04 2.57
CA GLY A 202 21.51 -7.39 3.11
C GLY A 202 20.30 -8.31 2.97
N SER A 203 19.33 -7.97 2.10
CA SER A 203 18.13 -8.77 1.82
C SER A 203 18.40 -10.19 1.31
N THR A 204 19.62 -10.48 0.85
CA THR A 204 20.08 -11.79 0.37
C THR A 204 21.12 -12.47 1.28
N GLY A 205 21.40 -11.88 2.45
CA GLY A 205 22.36 -12.42 3.43
C GLY A 205 21.71 -13.31 4.49
N GLY A 206 22.55 -13.85 5.40
CA GLY A 206 22.11 -14.73 6.50
C GLY A 206 21.23 -14.08 7.59
N ALA A 207 20.86 -12.81 7.43
CA ALA A 207 19.91 -12.08 8.28
C ALA A 207 18.81 -11.40 7.44
N SER A 208 18.46 -11.99 6.29
CA SER A 208 17.50 -11.42 5.34
C SER A 208 16.13 -11.14 5.96
N GLU A 209 15.72 -11.87 6.99
CA GLU A 209 14.49 -11.66 7.74
C GLU A 209 14.39 -10.26 8.36
N LEU A 210 15.52 -9.63 8.70
CA LEU A 210 15.53 -8.28 9.25
C LEU A 210 14.90 -7.27 8.30
N ARG A 211 15.00 -7.44 6.97
CA ARG A 211 14.39 -6.52 5.99
C ARG A 211 12.88 -6.31 6.20
N LEU A 212 12.19 -7.25 6.86
CA LEU A 212 10.74 -7.22 7.07
C LEU A 212 10.26 -6.05 7.95
N TRP A 213 11.16 -5.28 8.56
CA TRP A 213 10.78 -4.06 9.31
C TRP A 213 10.33 -2.91 8.41
N VAL A 214 10.63 -2.94 7.10
CA VAL A 214 10.20 -1.89 6.16
C VAL A 214 8.81 -2.16 5.57
N PRO A 215 8.05 -1.11 5.23
CA PRO A 215 6.67 -1.26 4.75
C PRO A 215 6.56 -1.84 3.34
N TRP A 216 7.65 -1.88 2.55
CA TRP A 216 7.73 -2.58 1.26
C TRP A 216 8.91 -3.53 1.20
N ALA A 217 8.90 -4.54 2.08
CA ALA A 217 9.89 -5.59 2.11
C ALA A 217 9.78 -6.46 0.85
N MET A 218 10.92 -6.69 0.18
CA MET A 218 10.97 -7.53 -1.01
C MET A 218 11.19 -8.97 -0.57
N PHE A 219 10.29 -9.86 -0.98
CA PHE A 219 10.41 -11.28 -0.65
C PHE A 219 11.31 -12.04 -1.63
N HIS A 220 11.84 -11.37 -2.66
CA HIS A 220 12.66 -11.97 -3.68
C HIS A 220 13.73 -10.99 -4.20
N SER A 221 14.79 -11.49 -4.84
CA SER A 221 15.82 -10.68 -5.50
C SER A 221 15.45 -10.23 -6.93
N GLY A 222 14.49 -10.92 -7.56
CA GLY A 222 14.23 -10.81 -8.99
C GLY A 222 15.06 -11.87 -9.72
N THR A 223 15.29 -11.71 -11.02
CA THR A 223 16.24 -12.58 -11.72
C THR A 223 17.68 -12.08 -11.56
N ASN A 224 18.52 -12.88 -10.91
CA ASN A 224 19.94 -12.66 -10.75
C ASN A 224 20.70 -12.77 -12.09
N THR A 225 21.96 -12.32 -12.12
CA THR A 225 22.78 -12.30 -13.35
C THR A 225 23.08 -13.70 -13.91
N ASP A 226 23.07 -14.72 -13.05
CA ASP A 226 23.25 -16.13 -13.41
C ASP A 226 21.92 -16.83 -13.79
N GLY A 227 20.82 -16.06 -13.87
CA GLY A 227 19.49 -16.57 -14.18
C GLY A 227 18.77 -17.20 -12.99
N THR A 228 19.36 -17.24 -11.79
CA THR A 228 18.69 -17.71 -10.57
C THR A 228 17.79 -16.63 -9.97
N ALA A 229 16.99 -16.99 -8.97
CA ALA A 229 16.22 -16.06 -8.16
C ALA A 229 16.31 -16.47 -6.70
N ASP A 230 16.43 -15.47 -5.82
CA ASP A 230 16.48 -15.70 -4.38
C ASP A 230 15.15 -15.35 -3.76
N VAL A 231 14.74 -16.12 -2.75
CA VAL A 231 13.62 -15.78 -1.87
C VAL A 231 14.12 -15.54 -0.47
N GLY A 232 13.86 -14.32 0.02
CA GLY A 232 14.28 -13.88 1.35
C GLY A 232 13.53 -14.60 2.47
N ALA A 233 14.18 -14.75 3.62
CA ALA A 233 13.65 -15.43 4.79
C ALA A 233 12.40 -14.75 5.39
N GLY A 234 11.70 -15.49 6.25
CA GLY A 234 10.59 -15.00 7.06
C GLY A 234 9.19 -15.35 6.53
N ASN A 235 8.16 -14.92 7.26
CA ASN A 235 6.77 -15.33 7.04
C ASN A 235 5.91 -14.19 6.47
N PRO A 236 5.45 -14.32 5.20
CA PRO A 236 4.69 -13.26 4.54
C PRO A 236 3.29 -13.03 5.13
N LEU A 237 2.68 -14.03 5.78
CA LEU A 237 1.37 -13.87 6.40
C LEU A 237 1.43 -12.94 7.61
N PHE A 238 2.44 -13.12 8.47
CA PHE A 238 2.66 -12.23 9.60
C PHE A 238 3.16 -10.86 9.14
N TYR A 239 3.92 -10.79 8.05
CA TYR A 239 4.29 -9.52 7.44
C TYR A 239 3.05 -8.75 6.95
N LEU A 240 2.10 -9.41 6.27
CA LEU A 240 0.82 -8.81 5.91
C LEU A 240 0.08 -8.26 7.15
N GLY A 241 0.04 -9.05 8.24
CA GLY A 241 -0.51 -8.60 9.52
C GLY A 241 0.18 -7.35 10.08
N TYR A 242 1.50 -7.28 9.98
CA TYR A 242 2.30 -6.11 10.36
C TYR A 242 1.93 -4.87 9.54
N VAL A 243 1.89 -4.96 8.21
CA VAL A 243 1.56 -3.82 7.33
C VAL A 243 0.11 -3.36 7.54
N LEU A 244 -0.83 -4.28 7.77
CA LEU A 244 -2.21 -3.93 8.15
C LEU A 244 -2.26 -3.16 9.48
N CYS A 245 -1.45 -3.55 10.47
CA CYS A 245 -1.33 -2.83 11.73
C CYS A 245 -0.74 -1.43 11.53
N LEU A 246 0.26 -1.26 10.65
CA LEU A 246 0.78 0.07 10.29
C LEU A 246 -0.30 0.95 9.65
N CYS A 247 -1.10 0.39 8.74
CA CYS A 247 -2.23 1.07 8.13
C CYS A 247 -3.24 1.54 9.20
N ALA A 248 -3.65 0.63 10.07
CA ALA A 248 -4.56 0.95 11.18
C ALA A 248 -3.96 2.01 12.12
N ALA A 249 -2.67 1.92 12.46
CA ALA A 249 -1.99 2.90 13.28
C ALA A 249 -2.02 4.28 12.62
N ALA A 250 -1.69 4.39 11.33
CA ALA A 250 -1.73 5.66 10.60
C ALA A 250 -3.12 6.31 10.64
N ALA A 251 -4.18 5.53 10.43
CA ALA A 251 -5.56 6.01 10.53
C ALA A 251 -5.90 6.50 11.96
N LEU A 252 -5.59 5.70 12.98
CA LEU A 252 -5.90 6.00 14.37
C LEU A 252 -5.12 7.22 14.89
N PHE A 253 -3.83 7.33 14.57
CA PHE A 253 -3.01 8.49 14.92
C PHE A 253 -3.45 9.76 14.18
N ALA A 254 -3.93 9.65 12.94
CA ALA A 254 -4.53 10.79 12.26
C ALA A 254 -5.81 11.27 12.97
N ILE A 255 -6.68 10.34 13.40
CA ILE A 255 -7.90 10.68 14.16
C ILE A 255 -7.55 11.25 15.54
N TRP A 256 -6.50 10.75 16.18
CA TRP A 256 -6.00 11.21 17.49
C TRP A 256 -5.57 12.68 17.51
N HIS A 257 -5.30 13.27 16.33
CA HIS A 257 -5.00 14.69 16.20
C HIS A 257 -6.13 15.56 16.79
N ASP A 258 -7.40 15.19 16.54
CA ASP A 258 -8.57 15.86 17.09
C ASP A 258 -8.63 15.66 18.61
N LYS A 259 -8.53 16.76 19.37
CA LYS A 259 -8.61 16.75 20.84
C LYS A 259 -9.94 16.16 21.33
N ALA A 260 -11.04 16.38 20.61
CA ALA A 260 -12.35 15.84 20.96
C ALA A 260 -12.44 14.32 20.77
N ALA A 261 -11.57 13.73 19.93
CA ALA A 261 -11.54 12.29 19.66
C ALA A 261 -10.65 11.49 20.64
N ARG A 262 -9.89 12.15 21.53
CA ARG A 262 -8.92 11.53 22.47
C ARG A 262 -9.59 10.81 23.64
N THR A 263 -10.36 9.78 23.32
CA THR A 263 -11.02 8.92 24.31
C THR A 263 -10.06 7.85 24.82
N ARG A 264 -10.35 7.29 26.01
CA ARG A 264 -9.63 6.13 26.54
C ARG A 264 -9.68 4.94 25.57
N GLN A 265 -10.81 4.75 24.90
CA GLN A 265 -10.99 3.67 23.92
C GLN A 265 -10.06 3.82 22.72
N LEU A 266 -9.95 5.03 22.14
CA LEU A 266 -9.04 5.28 21.02
C LEU A 266 -7.57 5.08 21.44
N ARG A 267 -7.20 5.48 22.66
CA ARG A 267 -5.85 5.25 23.20
C ARG A 267 -5.55 3.76 23.32
N THR A 268 -6.47 2.99 23.88
CA THR A 268 -6.34 1.54 23.99
C THR A 268 -6.24 0.90 22.61
N ALA A 269 -7.02 1.35 21.63
CA ALA A 269 -6.96 0.85 20.26
C ALA A 269 -5.59 1.11 19.61
N ILE A 270 -5.03 2.32 19.76
CA ILE A 270 -3.69 2.65 19.27
C ILE A 270 -2.64 1.73 19.90
N VAL A 271 -2.65 1.60 21.23
CA VAL A 271 -1.69 0.73 21.95
C VAL A 271 -1.83 -0.72 21.51
N ALA A 272 -3.05 -1.23 21.39
CA ALA A 272 -3.31 -2.60 20.95
C ALA A 272 -2.80 -2.84 19.53
N VAL A 273 -3.05 -1.92 18.60
CA VAL A 273 -2.58 -2.03 17.21
C VAL A 273 -1.05 -1.98 17.13
N VAL A 274 -0.39 -1.12 17.92
CA VAL A 274 1.07 -1.06 17.96
C VAL A 274 1.66 -2.36 18.50
N ILE A 275 1.11 -2.90 19.60
CA ILE A 275 1.56 -4.17 20.18
C ILE A 275 1.33 -5.32 19.18
N ALA A 276 0.16 -5.38 18.56
CA ALA A 276 -0.16 -6.39 17.55
C ALA A 276 0.78 -6.29 16.34
N GLY A 277 1.08 -5.08 15.88
CA GLY A 277 2.02 -4.84 14.79
C GLY A 277 3.44 -5.33 15.12
N LEU A 278 3.94 -5.01 16.31
CA LEU A 278 5.24 -5.51 16.78
C LEU A 278 5.26 -7.03 16.91
N ALA A 279 4.19 -7.64 17.44
CA ALA A 279 4.08 -9.09 17.52
C ALA A 279 4.06 -9.73 16.12
N CYS A 280 3.30 -9.17 15.18
CA CYS A 280 3.29 -9.63 13.79
C CYS A 280 4.67 -9.48 13.14
N LEU A 281 5.38 -8.38 13.37
CA LEU A 281 6.73 -8.19 12.85
C LEU A 281 7.70 -9.25 13.39
N THR A 282 7.70 -9.45 14.70
CA THR A 282 8.56 -10.48 15.34
C THR A 282 8.22 -11.88 14.80
N LEU A 283 6.94 -12.21 14.66
CA LEU A 283 6.53 -13.49 14.08
C LEU A 283 6.90 -13.58 12.60
N ALA A 284 6.85 -12.49 11.85
CA ALA A 284 7.30 -12.45 10.46
C ALA A 284 8.80 -12.73 10.34
N MET A 285 9.61 -12.23 11.26
CA MET A 285 11.06 -12.44 11.28
C MET A 285 11.46 -13.83 11.78
N VAL A 286 10.78 -14.35 12.80
CA VAL A 286 11.18 -15.58 13.51
C VAL A 286 10.50 -16.84 12.95
N THR A 287 9.40 -16.69 12.22
CA THR A 287 8.71 -17.83 11.57
C THR A 287 8.91 -17.78 10.06
N GLY A 288 8.71 -18.94 9.39
CA GLY A 288 8.96 -19.09 7.96
C GLY A 288 10.30 -19.76 7.68
N PRO A 289 10.78 -19.77 6.43
CA PRO A 289 12.11 -20.25 6.09
C PRO A 289 13.15 -19.40 6.81
N GLY A 290 14.05 -20.05 7.56
CA GLY A 290 15.13 -19.38 8.31
C GLY A 290 16.34 -19.01 7.47
N GLU A 291 16.38 -19.45 6.20
CA GLU A 291 17.46 -19.18 5.26
C GLU A 291 16.88 -18.72 3.92
N VAL A 292 17.66 -17.90 3.22
CA VAL A 292 17.38 -17.53 1.83
C VAL A 292 17.35 -18.80 0.99
N ARG A 293 16.35 -18.93 0.13
CA ARG A 293 16.25 -20.05 -0.81
C ARG A 293 16.72 -19.57 -2.18
N HIS A 294 17.45 -20.43 -2.90
CA HIS A 294 17.96 -20.17 -4.25
C HIS A 294 17.28 -21.05 -5.31
N SER A 295 16.80 -20.45 -6.40
CA SER A 295 16.19 -21.19 -7.51
C SER A 295 17.24 -21.79 -8.43
N ASP A 296 16.83 -22.84 -9.15
CA ASP A 296 17.57 -23.25 -10.34
C ASP A 296 17.57 -22.12 -11.39
N PRO A 297 18.59 -22.03 -12.27
CA PRO A 297 18.64 -21.02 -13.32
C PRO A 297 17.43 -21.10 -14.25
N ILE A 298 16.85 -19.94 -14.57
CA ILE A 298 15.78 -19.81 -15.55
C ILE A 298 16.39 -20.02 -16.96
N PRO A 299 15.95 -21.03 -17.73
CA PRO A 299 16.68 -21.60 -18.88
C PRO A 299 17.16 -20.63 -19.97
N TYR A 300 16.50 -19.49 -20.16
CA TYR A 300 16.77 -18.61 -21.30
C TYR A 300 17.86 -17.54 -21.04
N LYS A 301 18.40 -17.42 -19.82
CA LYS A 301 19.49 -16.46 -19.51
C LYS A 301 20.89 -17.06 -19.37
N VAL A 302 21.05 -18.38 -19.55
CA VAL A 302 22.36 -19.07 -19.41
C VAL A 302 23.19 -19.02 -20.71
N SER A 303 22.87 -18.12 -21.65
CA SER A 303 23.60 -18.00 -22.93
C SER A 303 24.31 -16.65 -23.06
N THR A 304 25.40 -16.49 -22.31
CA THR A 304 26.59 -15.71 -22.68
C THR A 304 27.80 -16.20 -21.91
#